data_AF-A0A7S3UJM3-F1
#
_entry.id   AF-A0A7S3UJM3-F1
#
_cell.length_a   1.000
_cell.length_b   1.000
_cell.length_c   1.000
_cell.angle_alpha   90.00
_cell.angle_beta   90.00
_cell.angle_gamma   90.00
#
_symmetry.space_group_name_H-M   'P 1'
#
loop_
_entity.id
_entity.type
_entity.pdbx_description
1 polymer ?
#
loop_
_entity_poly.entity_id
_entity_poly.type
_entity_poly.pdbx_seq_one_letter_code
_entity_poly.pdbx_strand_id
1 'polypeptide(L)'
;SFDTSGVGQMRASAAELTEKINALRDERRKVKEGRDKLVEERRAKQGDMPELFDEREGISKQLGAKIRERNAKRDEFYTAQREFNAKLQEEKAARWEKQKVERDVKNAEWEKSKLERQAEDGDEDLPFQDEINLVSQVMTYCKSLVKSEEKKEEKKTDTKFEVPEGSEMLVKKKDDDSLRVVVKGQKAKKGKAPEAAGKKKETGKFKHQLETLHLFGSVKLDPPLTADEIPALLEKLEGKLTELKTKQEDATKDLSSSPPS
;
A
#
# COMPACT_ATOMS: atom_id res chain seq x y z
N SER A 1 0.32 29.03 -136.05
CA SER A 1 0.47 30.23 -135.20
C SER A 1 0.45 29.78 -133.76
N PHE A 2 1.61 29.84 -133.08
CA PHE A 2 1.75 29.35 -131.71
C PHE A 2 1.21 30.41 -130.76
N ASP A 3 0.35 30.02 -129.82
CA ASP A 3 -0.34 30.91 -128.90
C ASP A 3 0.64 31.53 -127.89
N THR A 4 1.17 32.70 -128.22
CA THR A 4 2.09 33.46 -127.36
C THR A 4 1.37 34.21 -126.24
N SER A 5 0.03 34.21 -126.22
CA SER A 5 -0.76 34.95 -125.23
C SER A 5 -0.81 34.23 -123.88
N GLY A 6 -1.00 32.89 -123.88
CA GLY A 6 -0.98 32.08 -122.66
C GLY A 6 0.40 32.03 -121.98
N VAL A 7 1.48 32.05 -122.75
CA VAL A 7 2.86 32.08 -122.22
C VAL A 7 3.18 33.41 -121.54
N GLY A 8 2.68 34.53 -122.07
CA GLY A 8 2.81 35.85 -121.44
C GLY A 8 2.07 35.94 -120.11
N GLN A 9 0.84 35.41 -120.06
CA GLN A 9 0.02 35.38 -118.84
C GLN A 9 0.64 34.47 -117.76
N MET A 10 1.19 33.31 -118.14
CA MET A 10 1.93 32.45 -117.20
C MET A 10 3.19 33.13 -116.66
N ARG A 11 3.96 33.85 -117.49
CA ARG A 11 5.14 34.61 -117.02
C ARG A 11 4.77 35.76 -116.08
N ALA A 12 3.67 36.47 -116.34
CA ALA A 12 3.15 37.49 -115.43
C ALA A 12 2.74 36.88 -114.08
N SER A 13 2.01 35.76 -114.09
CA SER A 13 1.66 35.04 -112.86
C SER A 13 2.89 34.50 -112.10
N ALA A 14 3.93 34.06 -112.82
CA ALA A 14 5.18 33.60 -112.22
C ALA A 14 5.97 34.76 -111.58
N ALA A 15 5.94 35.96 -112.18
CA ALA A 15 6.53 37.16 -111.60
C ALA A 15 5.79 37.57 -110.30
N GLU A 16 4.46 37.59 -110.32
CA GLU A 16 3.64 37.87 -109.12
C GLU A 16 3.85 36.83 -108.00
N LEU A 17 3.95 35.54 -108.36
CA LEU A 17 4.26 34.48 -107.40
C LEU A 17 5.67 34.63 -106.81
N THR A 18 6.65 35.03 -107.63
CA THR A 18 8.02 35.29 -107.16
C THR A 18 8.07 36.48 -106.21
N GLU A 19 7.31 37.54 -106.49
CA GLU A 19 7.18 38.70 -105.62
C GLU A 19 6.53 38.33 -104.27
N LYS A 20 5.43 37.57 -104.28
CA LYS A 20 4.79 37.02 -103.07
C LYS A 20 5.71 36.12 -102.27
N ILE A 21 6.51 35.27 -102.93
CA ILE A 21 7.49 34.41 -102.27
C ILE A 21 8.59 35.23 -101.60
N ASN A 22 9.06 36.30 -102.23
CA ASN A 22 10.06 37.18 -101.63
C ASN A 22 9.49 37.94 -100.43
N ALA A 23 8.27 38.48 -100.52
CA ALA A 23 7.58 39.11 -99.40
C ALA A 23 7.41 38.15 -98.20
N LEU A 24 6.95 36.91 -98.44
CA LEU A 24 6.82 35.89 -97.39
C LEU A 24 8.18 35.46 -96.80
N ARG A 25 9.26 35.48 -97.60
CA ARG A 25 10.61 35.22 -97.09
C ARG A 25 11.10 36.33 -96.18
N ASP A 26 10.80 37.58 -96.50
CA ASP A 26 11.14 38.75 -95.68
C ASP A 26 10.33 38.79 -94.39
N GLU A 27 9.03 38.46 -94.44
CA GLU A 27 8.20 38.29 -93.25
C GLU A 27 8.70 37.15 -92.37
N ARG A 28 9.01 35.99 -92.95
CA ARG A 28 9.61 34.85 -92.23
C ARG A 28 10.94 35.24 -91.58
N ARG A 29 11.75 36.05 -92.25
CA ARG A 29 13.02 36.55 -91.70
C ARG A 29 12.76 37.46 -90.50
N LYS A 30 11.83 38.42 -90.59
CA LYS A 30 11.45 39.31 -89.48
C LYS A 30 10.89 38.54 -88.29
N VAL A 31 10.02 37.55 -88.54
CA VAL A 31 9.47 36.68 -87.48
C VAL A 31 10.56 35.84 -86.83
N LYS A 32 11.50 35.31 -87.62
CA LYS A 32 12.66 34.58 -87.08
C LYS A 32 13.53 35.47 -86.21
N GLU A 33 13.87 36.67 -86.68
CA GLU A 33 14.66 37.65 -85.91
C GLU A 33 13.93 38.08 -84.62
N GLY A 34 12.61 38.27 -84.66
CA GLY A 34 11.78 38.56 -83.48
C GLY A 34 11.74 37.39 -82.48
N ARG A 35 11.62 36.15 -82.97
CA ARG A 35 11.69 34.94 -82.15
C ARG A 35 13.06 34.80 -81.50
N ASP A 36 14.14 35.01 -82.24
CA ASP A 36 15.50 34.85 -81.75
C ASP A 36 15.78 35.87 -80.63
N LYS A 37 15.34 37.13 -80.78
CA LYS A 37 15.38 38.14 -79.70
C LYS A 37 14.58 37.71 -78.47
N LEU A 38 13.35 37.21 -78.63
CA LEU A 38 12.53 36.74 -77.52
C LEU A 38 13.15 35.53 -76.80
N VAL A 39 13.83 34.65 -77.52
CA VAL A 39 14.53 33.51 -76.96
C VAL A 39 15.78 33.95 -76.21
N GLU A 40 16.55 34.90 -76.75
CA GLU A 40 17.71 35.49 -76.06
C GLU A 40 17.29 36.26 -74.81
N GLU A 41 16.24 37.08 -74.87
CA GLU A 41 15.67 37.74 -73.69
C GLU A 41 15.18 36.73 -72.66
N ARG A 42 14.52 35.65 -73.10
CA ARG A 42 14.09 34.58 -72.20
C ARG A 42 15.29 33.89 -71.56
N ARG A 43 16.34 33.59 -72.32
CA ARG A 43 17.56 32.96 -71.81
C ARG A 43 18.29 33.88 -70.82
N ALA A 44 18.38 35.17 -71.12
CA ALA A 44 18.96 36.17 -70.23
C ALA A 44 18.13 36.35 -68.94
N LYS A 45 16.79 36.37 -69.05
CA LYS A 45 15.86 36.44 -67.91
C LYS A 45 15.83 35.16 -67.08
N GLN A 46 15.97 34.00 -67.72
CA GLN A 46 16.00 32.70 -67.04
C GLN A 46 17.38 32.42 -66.43
N GLY A 47 18.45 33.06 -66.90
CA GLY A 47 19.79 32.94 -66.33
C GLY A 47 20.27 31.48 -66.21
N ASP A 48 21.23 31.25 -65.32
CA ASP A 48 21.76 29.93 -64.95
C ASP A 48 20.81 29.12 -64.07
N MET A 49 19.53 29.07 -64.44
CA MET A 49 18.52 28.25 -63.75
C MET A 49 18.92 26.77 -63.63
N PRO A 50 19.58 26.13 -64.64
CA PRO A 50 20.09 24.77 -64.50
C PRO A 50 21.06 24.59 -63.32
N GLU A 51 21.99 25.54 -63.11
CA GLU A 51 22.97 25.45 -62.03
C GLU A 51 22.30 25.56 -60.65
N LEU A 52 21.29 26.42 -60.52
CA LEU A 52 20.50 26.53 -59.29
C LEU A 52 19.71 25.25 -58.97
N PHE A 53 19.29 24.49 -59.98
CA PHE A 53 18.65 23.18 -59.75
C PHE A 53 19.67 22.15 -59.26
N ASP A 54 20.87 22.12 -59.82
CA ASP A 54 21.95 21.23 -59.38
C ASP A 54 22.41 21.55 -57.95
N GLU A 55 22.55 22.84 -57.61
CA GLU A 55 22.83 23.30 -56.26
C GLU A 55 21.72 22.91 -55.29
N ARG A 56 20.45 23.12 -55.67
CA ARG A 56 19.29 22.73 -54.85
C ARG A 56 19.26 21.23 -54.62
N GLU A 57 19.52 20.43 -55.64
CA GLU A 57 19.53 18.97 -55.51
C GLU A 57 20.69 18.52 -54.61
N GLY A 58 21.87 19.12 -54.76
CA GLY A 58 23.03 18.88 -53.89
C GLY A 58 22.73 19.19 -52.43
N ILE A 59 22.19 20.38 -52.14
CA ILE A 59 21.80 20.81 -50.79
C ILE A 59 20.70 19.91 -50.23
N SER A 60 19.70 19.54 -51.05
CA SER A 60 18.61 18.65 -50.63
C SER A 60 19.11 17.26 -50.23
N LYS A 61 20.07 16.70 -51.00
CA LYS A 61 20.71 15.42 -50.68
C LYS A 61 21.49 15.50 -49.35
N GLN A 62 22.28 16.56 -49.16
CA GLN A 62 23.03 16.78 -47.91
C GLN A 62 22.10 16.96 -46.70
N LEU A 63 21.02 17.73 -46.86
CA LEU A 63 20.02 17.92 -45.82
C LEU A 63 19.32 16.60 -45.47
N GLY A 64 18.93 15.82 -46.49
CA GLY A 64 18.34 14.50 -46.31
C GLY A 64 19.25 13.53 -45.57
N ALA A 65 20.55 13.53 -45.88
CA ALA A 65 21.54 12.72 -45.17
C ALA A 65 21.66 13.14 -43.69
N LYS A 66 21.84 14.43 -43.41
CA LYS A 66 21.93 14.95 -42.03
C LYS A 66 20.67 14.69 -41.21
N ILE A 67 19.48 14.78 -41.83
CA ILE A 67 18.21 14.47 -41.16
C ILE A 67 18.14 12.99 -40.79
N ARG A 68 18.54 12.08 -41.70
CA ARG A 68 18.58 10.64 -41.42
C ARG A 68 19.54 10.31 -40.28
N GLU A 69 20.75 10.87 -40.30
CA GLU A 69 21.74 10.69 -39.22
C GLU A 69 21.21 11.20 -37.87
N ARG A 70 20.58 12.38 -37.86
CA ARG A 70 19.97 12.94 -36.66
C ARG A 70 18.84 12.07 -36.13
N ASN A 71 17.98 11.57 -37.01
CA ASN A 71 16.86 10.72 -36.61
C ASN A 71 17.38 9.37 -36.08
N ALA A 72 18.36 8.74 -36.74
CA ALA A 72 18.97 7.51 -36.26
C ALA A 72 19.54 7.67 -34.83
N LYS A 73 20.31 8.74 -34.56
CA LYS A 73 20.83 9.03 -33.22
C LYS A 73 19.73 9.27 -32.17
N ARG A 74 18.63 9.91 -32.56
CA ARG A 74 17.48 10.11 -31.67
C ARG A 74 16.78 8.79 -31.38
N ASP A 75 16.57 7.97 -32.40
CA ASP A 75 15.89 6.69 -32.27
C ASP A 75 16.72 5.73 -31.40
N GLU A 76 18.05 5.69 -31.58
CA GLU A 76 18.98 4.98 -30.70
C GLU A 76 18.89 5.45 -29.25
N PHE A 77 18.86 6.77 -29.01
CA PHE A 77 18.71 7.32 -27.66
C PHE A 77 17.35 6.96 -27.03
N TYR A 78 16.26 7.12 -27.77
CA TYR A 78 14.92 6.83 -27.26
C TYR A 78 14.67 5.34 -27.05
N THR A 79 15.25 4.48 -27.88
CA THR A 79 15.20 3.01 -27.68
C THR A 79 15.96 2.62 -26.43
N ALA A 80 17.20 3.09 -26.26
CA ALA A 80 17.98 2.84 -25.04
C ALA A 80 17.28 3.38 -23.78
N GLN A 81 16.72 4.60 -23.85
CA GLN A 81 15.95 5.18 -22.75
C GLN A 81 14.71 4.36 -22.40
N ARG A 82 14.00 3.84 -23.41
CA ARG A 82 12.81 3.00 -23.22
C ARG A 82 13.18 1.68 -22.54
N GLU A 83 14.26 1.04 -22.97
CA GLU A 83 14.77 -0.20 -22.38
C GLU A 83 15.23 0.01 -20.94
N PHE A 84 15.96 1.10 -20.67
CA PHE A 84 16.37 1.45 -19.30
C PHE A 84 15.17 1.70 -18.39
N ASN A 85 14.19 2.48 -18.88
CA ASN A 85 12.96 2.74 -18.14
C ASN A 85 12.16 1.45 -17.91
N ALA A 86 12.10 0.54 -18.88
CA ALA A 86 11.44 -0.75 -18.73
C ALA A 86 12.07 -1.58 -17.60
N LYS A 87 13.41 -1.69 -17.58
CA LYS A 87 14.13 -2.38 -16.48
C LYS A 87 13.86 -1.74 -15.12
N LEU A 88 13.85 -0.40 -15.03
CA LEU A 88 13.54 0.30 -13.79
C LEU A 88 12.09 0.04 -13.33
N GLN A 89 11.14 -0.03 -14.26
CA GLN A 89 9.74 -0.36 -13.96
C GLN A 89 9.58 -1.81 -13.52
N GLU A 90 10.28 -2.76 -14.14
CA GLU A 90 10.32 -4.16 -13.72
C GLU A 90 10.84 -4.31 -12.28
N GLU A 91 11.94 -3.62 -11.94
CA GLU A 91 12.47 -3.63 -10.58
C GLU A 91 11.49 -3.02 -9.56
N LYS A 92 10.82 -1.92 -9.92
CA LYS A 92 9.80 -1.28 -9.07
C LYS A 92 8.58 -2.17 -8.91
N ALA A 93 8.11 -2.79 -9.98
CA ALA A 93 6.99 -3.73 -9.97
C ALA A 93 7.31 -4.93 -9.08
N ALA A 94 8.49 -5.54 -9.22
CA ALA A 94 8.92 -6.66 -8.37
C ALA A 94 9.01 -6.27 -6.88
N ARG A 95 9.45 -5.05 -6.55
CA ARG A 95 9.45 -4.54 -5.16
C ARG A 95 8.02 -4.33 -4.66
N TRP A 96 7.16 -3.74 -5.48
CA TRP A 96 5.77 -3.49 -5.13
C TRP A 96 5.00 -4.81 -4.92
N GLU A 97 5.22 -5.82 -5.76
CA GLU A 97 4.64 -7.15 -5.58
C GLU A 97 5.11 -7.81 -4.28
N LYS A 98 6.41 -7.78 -3.98
CA LYS A 98 6.94 -8.28 -2.70
C LYS A 98 6.31 -7.57 -1.51
N GLN A 99 6.23 -6.24 -1.56
CA GLN A 99 5.64 -5.43 -0.50
C GLN A 99 4.14 -5.72 -0.38
N LYS A 100 3.43 -5.89 -1.50
CA LYS A 100 2.01 -6.24 -1.51
C LYS A 100 1.78 -7.59 -0.84
N VAL A 101 2.55 -8.61 -1.19
CA VAL A 101 2.47 -9.94 -0.54
C VAL A 101 2.76 -9.83 0.96
N GLU A 102 3.80 -9.12 1.37
CA GLU A 102 4.12 -8.94 2.80
C GLU A 102 3.00 -8.19 3.54
N ARG A 103 2.40 -7.16 2.92
CA ARG A 103 1.26 -6.45 3.49
C ARG A 103 0.03 -7.35 3.58
N ASP A 104 -0.25 -8.16 2.57
CA ASP A 104 -1.39 -9.07 2.56
C ASP A 104 -1.23 -10.15 3.65
N VAL A 105 -0.02 -10.67 3.87
CA VAL A 105 0.29 -11.59 4.98
C VAL A 105 0.10 -10.91 6.34
N LYS A 106 0.68 -9.73 6.53
CA LYS A 106 0.54 -8.97 7.79
C LYS A 106 -0.90 -8.58 8.08
N ASN A 107 -1.66 -8.21 7.06
CA ASN A 107 -3.07 -7.89 7.19
C ASN A 107 -3.86 -9.15 7.59
N ALA A 108 -3.60 -10.30 6.96
CA ALA A 108 -4.25 -11.55 7.33
C ALA A 108 -3.89 -12.01 8.76
N GLU A 109 -2.64 -11.83 9.19
CA GLU A 109 -2.22 -12.09 10.57
C GLU A 109 -2.90 -11.13 11.57
N TRP A 110 -2.97 -9.85 11.22
CA TRP A 110 -3.65 -8.85 12.04
C TRP A 110 -5.15 -9.11 12.14
N GLU A 111 -5.81 -9.49 11.03
CA GLU A 111 -7.22 -9.88 11.02
C GLU A 111 -7.46 -11.14 11.87
N LYS A 112 -6.58 -12.14 11.79
CA LYS A 112 -6.65 -13.33 12.66
C LYS A 112 -6.50 -12.97 14.13
N SER A 113 -5.47 -12.19 14.48
CA SER A 113 -5.24 -11.76 15.86
C SER A 113 -6.37 -10.87 16.38
N LYS A 114 -6.94 -10.03 15.52
CA LYS A 114 -8.12 -9.22 15.85
C LYS A 114 -9.34 -10.10 16.10
N LEU A 115 -9.56 -11.12 15.28
CA LEU A 115 -10.66 -12.06 15.48
C LEU A 115 -10.48 -12.89 16.75
N GLU A 116 -9.26 -13.35 17.05
CA GLU A 116 -8.93 -14.06 18.29
C GLU A 116 -9.18 -13.17 19.51
N ARG A 117 -8.69 -11.93 19.48
CA ARG A 117 -8.94 -10.96 20.54
C ARG A 117 -10.43 -10.63 20.69
N GLN A 118 -11.17 -10.52 19.59
CA GLN A 118 -12.62 -10.33 19.64
C GLN A 118 -13.37 -11.55 20.18
N ALA A 119 -12.83 -12.76 20.00
CA ALA A 119 -13.39 -13.97 20.61
C ALA A 119 -13.11 -14.02 22.12
N GLU A 120 -11.88 -13.68 22.53
CA GLU A 120 -11.52 -13.57 23.95
C GLU A 120 -12.29 -12.45 24.66
N ASP A 121 -12.28 -11.23 24.10
CA ASP A 121 -13.03 -10.08 24.63
C ASP A 121 -14.54 -10.38 24.60
N GLY A 122 -15.05 -11.08 23.58
CA GLY A 122 -16.46 -11.47 23.47
C GLY A 122 -16.92 -12.50 24.51
N ASP A 123 -16.00 -13.34 24.99
CA ASP A 123 -16.25 -14.26 26.10
C ASP A 123 -16.23 -13.53 27.47
N GLU A 124 -15.54 -12.39 27.56
CA GLU A 124 -15.53 -11.52 28.75
C GLU A 124 -16.73 -10.55 28.78
N ASP A 125 -17.13 -10.00 27.62
CA ASP A 125 -18.18 -8.99 27.47
C ASP A 125 -19.62 -9.55 27.42
N LEU A 126 -19.81 -10.86 27.65
CA LEU A 126 -21.14 -11.43 27.79
C LEU A 126 -21.93 -10.71 28.91
N PRO A 127 -23.19 -10.32 28.67
CA PRO A 127 -23.97 -9.61 29.67
C PRO A 127 -24.09 -10.44 30.95
N PHE A 128 -23.84 -9.82 32.10
CA PHE A 128 -23.87 -10.45 33.44
C PHE A 128 -22.76 -11.48 33.74
N GLN A 129 -21.77 -11.65 32.86
CA GLN A 129 -20.67 -12.61 33.06
C GLN A 129 -19.81 -12.28 34.29
N ASP A 130 -19.52 -11.00 34.53
CA ASP A 130 -18.82 -10.53 35.73
C ASP A 130 -19.55 -10.86 37.03
N GLU A 131 -20.88 -10.70 37.06
CA GLU A 131 -21.71 -10.99 38.22
C GLU A 131 -21.78 -12.50 38.48
N ILE A 132 -21.85 -13.32 37.43
CA ILE A 132 -21.81 -14.78 37.51
C ILE A 132 -20.45 -15.26 38.03
N ASN A 133 -19.35 -14.67 37.55
CA ASN A 133 -17.99 -14.97 38.00
C ASN A 133 -17.80 -14.59 39.48
N LEU A 134 -18.29 -13.43 39.89
CA LEU A 134 -18.28 -12.97 41.28
C LEU A 134 -19.08 -13.92 42.19
N VAL A 135 -20.30 -14.30 41.80
CA VAL A 135 -21.13 -15.26 42.55
C VAL A 135 -20.45 -16.64 42.60
N SER A 136 -19.84 -17.09 41.50
CA SER A 136 -19.06 -18.34 41.43
C SER A 136 -17.85 -18.33 42.36
N GLN A 137 -17.14 -17.20 42.45
CA GLN A 137 -16.01 -17.02 43.37
C GLN A 137 -16.48 -17.07 44.84
N VAL A 138 -17.58 -16.40 45.16
CA VAL A 138 -18.19 -16.43 46.50
C VAL A 138 -18.67 -17.84 46.86
N MET A 139 -19.29 -18.57 45.94
CA MET A 139 -19.67 -19.97 46.13
C MET A 139 -18.45 -20.88 46.35
N THR A 140 -17.38 -20.68 45.57
CA THR A 140 -16.14 -21.45 45.70
C THR A 140 -15.48 -21.20 47.05
N TYR A 141 -15.50 -19.95 47.52
CA TYR A 141 -15.05 -19.59 48.86
C TYR A 141 -15.89 -20.28 49.96
N CYS A 142 -17.23 -20.20 49.88
CA CYS A 142 -18.13 -20.91 50.80
C CYS A 142 -17.87 -22.43 50.80
N LYS A 143 -17.68 -23.05 49.62
CA LYS A 143 -17.32 -24.48 49.49
C LYS A 143 -15.92 -24.79 50.05
N SER A 144 -14.97 -23.87 49.95
CA SER A 144 -13.63 -24.02 50.52
C SER A 144 -13.62 -23.93 52.05
N LEU A 145 -14.52 -23.13 52.64
CA LEU A 145 -14.67 -23.04 54.10
C LEU A 145 -15.17 -24.36 54.69
N VAL A 146 -16.12 -25.03 54.03
CA VAL A 146 -16.61 -26.37 54.40
C VAL A 146 -15.49 -27.42 54.29
N LYS A 147 -14.66 -27.36 53.23
CA LYS A 147 -13.50 -28.27 53.08
C LYS A 147 -12.34 -27.96 54.03
N SER A 148 -12.18 -26.71 54.50
CA SER A 148 -11.06 -26.30 55.35
C SER A 148 -11.21 -26.73 56.81
N GLU A 149 -12.39 -27.16 57.23
CA GLU A 149 -12.59 -27.82 58.52
C GLU A 149 -11.89 -29.20 58.57
N GLU A 150 -11.59 -29.84 57.43
CA GLU A 150 -10.93 -31.16 57.37
C GLU A 150 -9.45 -31.15 56.97
N LYS A 151 -8.88 -30.04 56.47
CA LYS A 151 -7.49 -30.00 55.99
C LYS A 151 -6.73 -28.79 56.50
N LYS A 152 -6.18 -28.93 57.69
CA LYS A 152 -5.18 -28.00 58.23
C LYS A 152 -3.90 -28.74 58.63
N GLU A 153 -3.33 -29.48 57.68
CA GLU A 153 -1.97 -29.97 57.78
C GLU A 153 -1.27 -29.86 56.42
N GLU A 154 -0.15 -29.12 56.45
CA GLU A 154 1.04 -29.29 55.61
C GLU A 154 0.93 -29.05 54.10
N LYS A 155 1.94 -28.55 53.39
CA LYS A 155 3.14 -27.72 53.61
C LYS A 155 3.52 -27.35 52.18
N LYS A 156 3.86 -26.09 51.92
CA LYS A 156 4.50 -25.72 50.65
C LYS A 156 5.89 -26.36 50.60
N THR A 157 6.18 -27.12 49.55
CA THR A 157 7.55 -27.41 49.13
C THR A 157 7.71 -26.98 47.68
N ASP A 158 8.38 -25.83 47.51
CA ASP A 158 9.03 -25.43 46.27
C ASP A 158 9.96 -26.55 45.80
N THR A 159 9.83 -26.95 44.53
CA THR A 159 10.84 -27.73 43.83
C THR A 159 11.43 -26.89 42.72
N LYS A 160 12.75 -26.70 42.82
CA LYS A 160 13.61 -25.94 41.93
C LYS A 160 13.56 -26.55 40.52
N PHE A 161 13.38 -25.71 39.51
CA PHE A 161 13.54 -26.13 38.12
C PHE A 161 15.03 -26.13 37.78
N GLU A 162 15.59 -27.31 37.50
CA GLU A 162 16.94 -27.49 36.96
C GLU A 162 16.94 -27.06 35.48
N VAL A 163 17.84 -26.14 35.12
CA VAL A 163 18.01 -25.68 33.74
C VAL A 163 18.82 -26.73 32.98
N PRO A 164 18.29 -27.28 31.86
CA PRO A 164 18.96 -28.33 31.09
C PRO A 164 20.27 -27.85 30.45
N GLU A 165 21.24 -28.75 30.45
CA GLU A 165 22.60 -28.62 29.93
C GLU A 165 22.58 -28.32 28.41
N GLY A 166 22.82 -27.06 28.04
CA GLY A 166 22.80 -26.60 26.63
C GLY A 166 22.39 -25.15 26.39
N SER A 167 21.96 -24.41 27.42
CA SER A 167 21.67 -22.97 27.29
C SER A 167 22.90 -22.10 27.57
N GLU A 168 23.40 -21.42 26.54
CA GLU A 168 24.45 -20.40 26.65
C GLU A 168 23.87 -19.16 27.36
N MET A 169 24.31 -18.91 28.60
CA MET A 169 23.92 -17.70 29.34
C MET A 169 24.58 -16.48 28.71
N LEU A 170 23.76 -15.54 28.26
CA LEU A 170 24.19 -14.20 27.85
C LEU A 170 24.87 -13.52 29.04
N VAL A 171 26.20 -13.50 29.04
CA VAL A 171 27.00 -12.84 30.08
C VAL A 171 26.62 -11.36 30.11
N LYS A 172 26.28 -10.89 31.31
CA LYS A 172 25.90 -9.51 31.61
C LYS A 172 26.83 -8.51 30.92
N LYS A 173 26.28 -7.71 30.01
CA LYS A 173 26.81 -6.41 29.57
C LYS A 173 27.24 -5.61 30.80
N LYS A 174 28.54 -5.59 31.09
CA LYS A 174 29.15 -4.63 32.01
C LYS A 174 30.28 -3.80 31.38
N ASP A 175 30.60 -4.00 30.10
CA ASP A 175 31.61 -3.22 29.39
C ASP A 175 31.08 -2.71 28.03
N ASP A 176 30.14 -1.79 28.08
CA ASP A 176 29.91 -0.84 26.98
C ASP A 176 29.62 0.54 27.60
N ASP A 177 30.69 1.19 28.06
CA ASP A 177 30.66 2.51 28.69
C ASP A 177 30.74 3.64 27.64
N SER A 178 30.00 3.51 26.53
CA SER A 178 29.98 4.51 25.46
C SER A 178 28.67 5.31 25.34
N LEU A 179 27.64 5.02 26.16
CA LEU A 179 26.36 5.76 26.17
C LEU A 179 25.86 6.07 27.60
N ARG A 180 26.64 6.81 28.39
CA ARG A 180 26.16 7.43 29.64
C ARG A 180 25.52 8.78 29.36
N VAL A 181 24.20 8.79 29.20
CA VAL A 181 23.38 9.99 29.45
C VAL A 181 23.24 10.15 30.96
N VAL A 182 23.78 11.26 31.47
CA VAL A 182 23.68 11.67 32.87
C VAL A 182 22.22 12.02 33.19
N VAL A 183 21.52 11.14 33.91
CA VAL A 183 20.29 11.49 34.64
C VAL A 183 20.61 11.56 36.12
N LYS A 184 20.34 12.74 36.67
CA LYS A 184 20.76 13.23 37.97
C LYS A 184 19.68 12.89 39.01
N GLY A 185 20.05 12.12 40.03
CA GLY A 185 19.47 12.18 41.38
C GLY A 185 18.29 11.25 41.67
N GLN A 186 18.49 10.31 42.59
CA GLN A 186 17.90 10.35 43.95
C GLN A 186 18.36 9.13 44.75
N LYS A 187 18.77 9.39 46.00
CA LYS A 187 19.35 8.42 46.95
C LYS A 187 18.23 7.56 47.56
N ALA A 188 18.28 6.25 47.37
CA ALA A 188 17.49 5.30 48.16
C ALA A 188 18.30 4.81 49.37
N LYS A 189 17.81 5.12 50.59
CA LYS A 189 18.30 4.54 51.85
C LYS A 189 17.51 3.26 52.16
N LYS A 190 18.26 2.22 52.53
CA LYS A 190 17.82 0.88 52.88
C LYS A 190 17.50 0.79 54.39
N GLY A 191 16.38 0.12 54.71
CA GLY A 191 16.27 -0.79 55.86
C GLY A 191 15.53 -0.31 57.11
N LYS A 192 14.42 -0.99 57.43
CA LYS A 192 14.24 -1.72 58.71
C LYS A 192 13.02 -2.65 58.64
N ALA A 193 13.20 -3.86 59.18
CA ALA A 193 12.21 -4.94 59.23
C ALA A 193 11.08 -4.66 60.24
N PRO A 194 9.89 -5.27 60.07
CA PRO A 194 8.80 -5.21 61.04
C PRO A 194 8.95 -6.26 62.14
N GLU A 195 8.86 -5.81 63.39
CA GLU A 195 8.76 -6.67 64.57
C GLU A 195 7.33 -7.20 64.73
N ALA A 196 7.25 -8.46 65.14
CA ALA A 196 6.05 -9.23 65.33
C ALA A 196 5.28 -8.78 66.58
N ALA A 197 3.96 -8.61 66.45
CA ALA A 197 3.06 -8.49 67.58
C ALA A 197 1.80 -9.35 67.38
N GLY A 198 1.74 -10.45 68.12
CA GLY A 198 0.54 -10.86 68.86
C GLY A 198 -0.66 -11.39 68.09
N LYS A 199 -0.69 -12.70 67.83
CA LYS A 199 -1.94 -13.45 67.71
C LYS A 199 -2.65 -13.49 69.08
N LYS A 200 -3.82 -12.86 69.18
CA LYS A 200 -4.92 -13.40 70.02
C LYS A 200 -6.00 -13.97 69.11
N LYS A 201 -6.20 -15.29 69.25
CA LYS A 201 -7.35 -16.03 68.71
C LYS A 201 -8.52 -15.76 69.65
N GLU A 202 -9.52 -15.02 69.17
CA GLU A 202 -10.89 -15.22 69.64
C GLU A 202 -11.49 -16.36 68.84
N THR A 203 -12.19 -17.20 69.58
CA THR A 203 -12.88 -18.42 69.22
C THR A 203 -14.14 -18.13 68.39
N GLY A 204 -14.36 -18.92 67.34
CA GLY A 204 -15.69 -19.11 66.73
C GLY A 204 -16.17 -18.08 65.71
N LYS A 205 -15.33 -17.17 65.23
CA LYS A 205 -15.67 -16.25 64.13
C LYS A 205 -14.68 -16.43 62.99
N PHE A 206 -15.15 -16.74 61.79
CA PHE A 206 -14.28 -16.78 60.61
C PHE A 206 -13.62 -15.40 60.45
N LYS A 207 -12.28 -15.36 60.49
CA LYS A 207 -11.52 -14.14 60.18
C LYS A 207 -11.46 -14.00 58.66
N HIS A 208 -12.51 -13.46 58.06
CA HIS A 208 -12.52 -13.14 56.64
C HIS A 208 -11.47 -12.07 56.33
N GLN A 209 -10.79 -12.20 55.19
CA GLN A 209 -9.93 -11.13 54.67
C GLN A 209 -10.84 -9.98 54.20
N LEU A 210 -10.42 -8.71 54.36
CA LEU A 210 -11.23 -7.54 54.01
C LEU A 210 -11.71 -7.57 52.55
N GLU A 211 -10.91 -8.15 51.66
CA GLU A 211 -11.26 -8.37 50.25
C GLU A 211 -12.44 -9.33 50.10
N THR A 212 -12.47 -10.45 50.84
CA THR A 212 -13.61 -11.37 50.82
C THR A 212 -14.88 -10.72 51.35
N LEU A 213 -14.79 -9.85 52.37
CA LEU A 213 -15.94 -9.07 52.87
C LEU A 213 -16.46 -8.08 51.82
N HIS A 214 -15.56 -7.49 51.01
CA HIS A 214 -15.95 -6.62 49.90
C HIS A 214 -16.71 -7.40 48.82
N LEU A 215 -16.28 -8.63 48.50
CA LEU A 215 -16.98 -9.52 47.58
C LEU A 215 -18.39 -9.87 48.08
N PHE A 216 -18.55 -10.24 49.36
CA PHE A 216 -19.87 -10.49 49.95
C PHE A 216 -20.76 -9.23 49.98
N GLY A 217 -20.17 -8.06 50.25
CA GLY A 217 -20.85 -6.76 50.19
C GLY A 217 -21.34 -6.40 48.78
N SER A 218 -20.57 -6.72 47.74
CA SER A 218 -20.97 -6.51 46.35
C SER A 218 -22.14 -7.42 45.92
N VAL A 219 -22.21 -8.66 46.44
CA VAL A 219 -23.34 -9.59 46.24
C VAL A 219 -24.51 -9.30 47.21
N LYS A 220 -24.36 -8.33 48.11
CA LYS A 220 -25.30 -7.94 49.18
C LYS A 220 -25.74 -9.15 50.01
N LEU A 221 -24.80 -10.01 50.40
CA LEU A 221 -25.03 -11.12 51.31
C LEU A 221 -24.11 -10.98 52.51
N ASP A 222 -24.63 -11.29 53.70
CA ASP A 222 -23.83 -11.25 54.91
C ASP A 222 -22.83 -12.43 54.91
N PRO A 223 -21.56 -12.16 55.24
CA PRO A 223 -20.52 -13.18 55.26
C PRO A 223 -20.84 -14.23 56.35
N PRO A 224 -20.68 -15.53 56.06
CA PRO A 224 -20.99 -16.58 57.04
C PRO A 224 -20.07 -16.47 58.25
N LEU A 225 -20.60 -16.11 59.42
CA LEU A 225 -19.80 -15.97 60.63
C LEU A 225 -19.61 -17.31 61.38
N THR A 226 -20.50 -18.27 61.14
CA THR A 226 -20.56 -19.61 61.78
C THR A 226 -20.85 -20.72 60.76
N ALA A 227 -20.40 -21.95 61.03
CA ALA A 227 -20.41 -23.07 60.09
C ALA A 227 -21.83 -23.54 59.68
N ASP A 228 -22.84 -23.26 60.50
CA ASP A 228 -24.23 -23.65 60.27
C ASP A 228 -24.96 -22.76 59.25
N GLU A 229 -24.45 -21.55 58.99
CA GLU A 229 -25.07 -20.59 58.04
C GLU A 229 -24.59 -20.80 56.59
N ILE A 230 -23.50 -21.54 56.40
CA ILE A 230 -22.89 -21.81 55.10
C ILE A 230 -23.82 -22.59 54.14
N PRO A 231 -24.51 -23.68 54.54
CA PRO A 231 -25.40 -24.40 53.63
C PRO A 231 -26.62 -23.59 53.20
N ALA A 232 -27.22 -22.80 54.10
CA ALA A 232 -28.36 -21.94 53.79
C ALA A 232 -27.98 -20.74 52.89
N LEU A 233 -26.72 -20.28 52.95
CA LEU A 233 -26.19 -19.24 52.06
C LEU A 233 -25.84 -19.80 50.68
N LEU A 234 -25.39 -21.06 50.58
CA LEU A 234 -25.14 -21.73 49.31
C LEU A 234 -26.40 -21.87 48.46
N GLU A 235 -27.54 -22.25 49.04
CA GLU A 235 -28.83 -22.33 48.31
C GLU A 235 -29.27 -20.96 47.77
N LYS A 236 -29.07 -19.88 48.54
CA LYS A 236 -29.40 -18.51 48.12
C LYS A 236 -28.47 -18.00 47.01
N LEU A 237 -27.20 -18.40 47.05
CA LEU A 237 -26.22 -18.08 46.00
C LEU A 237 -26.48 -18.87 44.71
N GLU A 238 -26.89 -20.14 44.82
CA GLU A 238 -27.29 -20.98 43.69
C GLU A 238 -28.57 -20.44 43.01
N GLY A 239 -29.57 -19.98 43.78
CA GLY A 239 -30.74 -19.30 43.24
C GLY A 239 -30.39 -18.02 42.46
N LYS A 240 -29.57 -17.13 43.05
CA LYS A 240 -29.09 -15.91 42.36
C LYS A 240 -28.31 -16.23 41.08
N LEU A 241 -27.54 -17.31 41.07
CA LEU A 241 -26.80 -17.75 39.89
C LEU A 241 -27.75 -18.20 38.77
N THR A 242 -28.81 -18.95 39.09
CA THR A 242 -29.81 -19.36 38.09
C THR A 242 -30.56 -18.17 37.50
N GLU A 243 -30.93 -17.17 38.33
CA GLU A 243 -31.59 -15.95 37.87
C GLU A 243 -30.70 -15.09 36.96
N LEU A 244 -29.40 -15.00 37.28
CA LEU A 244 -28.44 -14.26 36.47
C LEU A 244 -28.15 -14.98 35.14
N LYS A 245 -28.10 -16.32 35.15
CA LYS A 245 -27.98 -17.11 33.91
C LYS A 245 -29.22 -16.99 33.01
N THR A 246 -30.43 -17.01 33.57
CA THR A 246 -31.64 -16.78 32.76
C THR A 246 -31.68 -15.37 32.17
N LYS A 247 -31.26 -14.35 32.94
CA LYS A 247 -31.15 -12.97 32.44
C LYS A 247 -30.05 -12.82 31.38
N GLN A 248 -28.96 -13.58 31.50
CA GLN A 248 -27.91 -13.65 30.48
C GLN A 248 -28.42 -14.33 29.19
N GLU A 249 -29.19 -15.42 29.29
CA GLU A 249 -29.81 -16.08 28.13
C GLU A 249 -30.85 -15.18 27.43
N ASP A 250 -31.61 -14.40 28.19
CA ASP A 250 -32.60 -13.47 27.61
C ASP A 250 -31.90 -12.25 26.98
N ALA A 251 -30.89 -11.68 27.63
CA ALA A 251 -30.12 -10.56 27.07
C ALA A 251 -29.28 -10.97 25.84
N THR A 252 -28.74 -12.19 25.81
CA THR A 252 -28.01 -12.71 24.64
C THR A 252 -28.94 -13.00 23.45
N LYS A 253 -30.19 -13.45 23.71
CA LYS A 253 -31.23 -13.56 22.66
C LYS A 253 -31.59 -12.19 22.09
N ASP A 254 -31.76 -11.18 22.94
CA ASP A 254 -32.09 -9.82 22.49
C ASP A 254 -30.96 -9.21 21.64
N LEU A 255 -29.68 -9.40 22.02
CA LEU A 255 -28.51 -9.01 21.24
C LEU A 255 -28.39 -9.75 19.89
N SER A 256 -28.80 -11.02 19.81
CA SER A 256 -28.82 -11.80 18.55
C SER A 256 -30.01 -11.49 17.63
N SER A 257 -31.08 -10.89 18.16
CA SER A 257 -32.31 -10.55 17.43
C SER A 257 -32.29 -9.15 16.81
N SER A 258 -31.32 -8.31 17.20
CA SER A 258 -31.13 -6.99 16.60
C SER A 258 -30.31 -7.12 15.30
N PRO A 259 -30.88 -6.80 14.12
CA PRO A 259 -30.20 -7.01 12.85
C PRO A 259 -28.96 -6.11 12.73
N PRO A 260 -27.88 -6.58 12.08
CA PRO A 260 -26.72 -5.74 11.82
C PRO A 260 -27.15 -4.58 10.91
N SER A 261 -26.88 -3.35 11.36
CA SER A 261 -27.07 -2.11 10.61
C SER A 261 -26.02 -1.95 9.52
#